data_AF-A0A444JYU7-F1
#
_entry.id   AF-A0A444JYU7-F1
#
_cell.length_a   1.000
_cell.length_b   1.000
_cell.length_c   1.000
_cell.angle_alpha   90.00
_cell.angle_beta   90.00
_cell.angle_gamma   90.00
#
_symmetry.space_group_name_H-M   'P 1'
#
loop_
_entity.id
_entity.type
_entity.pdbx_description
1 polymer ?
#
loop_
_entity_poly.entity_id
_entity_poly.type
_entity_poly.pdbx_seq_one_letter_code
_entity_poly.pdbx_strand_id
1 'polypeptide(L)' 'VFDFSGDLYGETCEVSFFGYLRPELKFDGLDSLVAQMKRDEAEARALLAGVRPLSELDAAIAF' A
#
# COMPACT_ATOMS: atom_id res chain seq x y z
N VAL A 1 -4.14 5.53 1.62
CA VAL A 1 -4.91 4.65 2.53
C VAL A 1 -6.19 4.26 1.81
N PHE A 2 -6.49 2.96 1.73
CA PHE A 2 -7.68 2.49 1.04
C PHE A 2 -8.94 2.94 1.77
N ASP A 3 -9.95 3.39 1.02
CA ASP A 3 -11.29 3.72 1.52
C ASP A 3 -11.34 4.73 2.69
N PHE A 4 -10.25 5.48 2.91
CA PHE A 4 -10.15 6.50 3.94
C PHE A 4 -10.47 7.89 3.37
N SER A 5 -11.31 8.64 4.08
CA SER A 5 -11.58 10.04 3.81
C SER A 5 -11.28 10.87 5.05
N GLY A 6 -10.31 11.76 4.97
CA GLY A 6 -9.87 12.58 6.10
C GLY A 6 -8.47 13.13 5.87
N ASP A 7 -7.93 13.76 6.91
CA ASP A 7 -6.58 14.31 6.94
C ASP A 7 -5.73 13.58 7.99
N LEU A 8 -4.46 13.36 7.67
CA LEU A 8 -3.45 12.75 8.55
C LEU A 8 -2.32 13.72 8.91
N TYR A 9 -2.41 15.01 8.52
CA TYR A 9 -1.42 16.00 8.91
C TYR A 9 -1.35 16.17 10.44
N GLY A 10 -0.14 16.02 10.99
CA GLY A 10 0.12 16.11 12.43
C GLY A 10 0.00 14.80 13.20
N GLU A 11 -0.50 13.74 12.56
CA GLU A 11 -0.60 12.41 13.14
C GLU A 11 0.72 11.64 13.03
N THR A 12 0.98 10.76 14.00
CA THR A 12 2.08 9.80 13.93
C THR A 12 1.59 8.50 13.32
N CYS A 13 2.17 8.11 12.19
CA CYS A 13 1.80 6.91 11.45
C CYS A 13 2.92 5.87 11.49
N GLU A 14 2.53 4.59 11.58
CA GLU A 14 3.43 3.45 11.42
C GLU A 14 3.29 2.88 9.99
N VAL A 15 4.39 2.39 9.43
CA VAL A 15 4.44 1.88 8.05
C VAL A 15 5.22 0.58 8.01
N SER A 16 4.59 -0.45 7.44
CA SER A 16 5.17 -1.78 7.26
C SER A 16 5.18 -2.18 5.78
N PHE A 17 6.25 -2.82 5.34
CA PHE A 17 6.41 -3.29 3.96
C PHE A 17 5.98 -4.76 3.85
N PHE A 18 4.94 -5.02 3.05
CA PHE A 18 4.41 -6.38 2.84
C PHE A 18 4.83 -7.01 1.51
N GLY A 19 5.19 -6.19 0.53
CA GLY A 19 5.63 -6.69 -0.77
C GLY A 19 6.02 -5.59 -1.73
N TYR A 20 6.83 -5.96 -2.70
CA TYR A 20 7.25 -5.09 -3.79
C TYR A 20 6.30 -5.26 -4.98
N LEU A 21 5.70 -4.17 -5.44
CA LEU A 21 4.79 -4.18 -6.59
C LEU A 21 5.54 -3.87 -7.90
N ARG A 22 6.23 -2.72 -7.96
CA ARG A 22 6.89 -2.26 -9.18
C ARG A 22 7.99 -1.22 -8.91
N PRO A 23 8.90 -1.00 -9.87
CA PRO A 23 9.83 0.12 -9.80
C PRO A 23 9.11 1.45 -10.06
N GLU A 24 9.84 2.54 -9.88
CA GLU A 24 9.39 3.88 -10.27
C GLU A 24 9.21 3.97 -11.79
N LEU A 25 8.13 4.61 -12.23
CA LEU A 25 7.76 4.74 -13.64
C LEU A 25 7.53 6.21 -13.96
N LYS A 26 7.97 6.63 -15.16
CA LYS A 26 7.57 7.90 -15.75
C LYS A 26 6.29 7.69 -16.55
N PHE A 27 5.38 8.64 -16.46
CA PHE A 27 4.09 8.59 -17.16
C PHE A 27 4.01 9.75 -18.16
N ASP A 28 3.49 9.46 -19.34
CA ASP A 28 3.30 10.45 -20.41
C ASP A 28 2.06 11.35 -20.20
N GLY A 29 1.39 11.24 -19.05
CA GLY A 29 0.23 12.05 -18.70
C GLY A 29 -0.53 11.58 -17.45
N LEU A 30 -1.56 12.33 -17.09
CA LEU A 30 -2.38 12.04 -15.91
C LEU A 30 -3.18 10.74 -16.07
N ASP A 31 -3.74 10.48 -17.24
CA ASP A 31 -4.57 9.30 -17.48
C ASP A 31 -3.78 7.99 -17.31
N SER A 32 -2.54 7.96 -17.78
CA SER A 32 -1.67 6.79 -17.64
C SER A 32 -1.22 6.58 -16.19
N LEU A 33 -0.97 7.65 -15.44
CA LEU A 33 -0.72 7.61 -13.99
C LEU A 33 -1.94 7.05 -13.25
N VAL A 34 -3.14 7.60 -13.47
CA VAL A 34 -4.37 7.16 -12.80
C VAL A 34 -4.68 5.69 -13.13
N ALA A 35 -4.49 5.27 -14.39
CA ALA A 35 -4.68 3.88 -14.78
C ALA A 35 -3.67 2.95 -14.07
N GLN A 36 -2.42 3.38 -13.89
CA GLN A 36 -1.45 2.60 -13.13
C GLN A 36 -1.79 2.55 -11.64
N MET A 37 -2.20 3.67 -11.04
CA MET A 37 -2.60 3.70 -9.62
C MET A 37 -3.75 2.73 -9.32
N LYS A 38 -4.73 2.60 -10.22
CA LYS A 38 -5.82 1.62 -10.06
C LYS A 38 -5.33 0.17 -10.13
N ARG A 39 -4.31 -0.11 -10.94
CA ARG A 39 -3.67 -1.43 -10.99
C ARG A 39 -2.89 -1.71 -9.71
N ASP A 40 -2.10 -0.74 -9.26
CA ASP A 40 -1.32 -0.82 -8.02
C ASP A 40 -2.25 -1.05 -6.81
N GLU A 41 -3.41 -0.37 -6.75
CA GLU A 41 -4.43 -0.59 -5.73
C GLU A 41 -4.96 -2.03 -5.73
N ALA A 42 -5.37 -2.54 -6.90
CA ALA A 42 -5.93 -3.88 -7.00
C ALA A 42 -4.90 -4.95 -6.60
N GLU A 43 -3.65 -4.79 -7.02
CA GLU A 43 -2.55 -5.70 -6.68
C GLU A 43 -2.21 -5.64 -5.19
N ALA A 44 -2.13 -4.45 -4.61
CA ALA A 44 -1.90 -4.27 -3.18
C ALA A 44 -3.01 -4.91 -2.34
N ARG A 45 -4.29 -4.73 -2.72
CA ARG A 45 -5.43 -5.38 -2.04
C ARG A 45 -5.34 -6.90 -2.14
N ALA A 46 -4.99 -7.43 -3.32
CA ALA A 46 -4.80 -8.87 -3.51
C ALA A 46 -3.65 -9.43 -2.66
N LEU A 47 -2.53 -8.70 -2.58
CA LEU A 47 -1.37 -9.06 -1.77
C LEU A 47 -1.75 -9.11 -0.29
N LEU A 48 -2.44 -8.08 0.21
CA LEU A 48 -2.83 -7.96 1.62
C LEU A 48 -3.91 -8.98 2.05
N ALA A 49 -4.73 -9.49 1.13
CA ALA A 49 -5.86 -10.38 1.46
C ALA A 49 -5.45 -11.68 2.14
N GLY A 50 -4.22 -12.16 1.94
CA GLY A 50 -3.69 -13.39 2.53
C GLY A 50 -2.63 -13.18 3.62
N VAL A 51 -2.35 -11.92 3.96
CA VAL A 51 -1.22 -11.56 4.83
C VAL A 51 -1.61 -11.81 6.28
N ARG A 52 -0.82 -12.64 6.95
CA ARG A 52 -0.94 -12.96 8.37
C ARG A 52 0.44 -12.95 9.02
N PRO A 53 0.56 -12.56 10.29
CA PRO A 53 1.81 -12.68 11.02
C PRO A 53 2.31 -14.13 10.99
N LEU A 54 3.62 -14.33 10.83
CA LEU A 54 4.23 -15.65 10.92
C LEU A 54 4.45 -16.07 12.39
N SER A 55 4.58 -15.09 13.29
CA SER A 55 4.74 -15.25 14.73
C SER A 55 4.18 -14.05 15.51
N GLU A 56 4.17 -14.15 16.84
CA GLU A 56 3.83 -13.03 17.74
C GLU A 56 4.77 -11.84 17.58
N LEU A 57 6.05 -12.10 17.28
CA LEU A 57 7.03 -11.05 17.04
C LEU A 57 6.72 -10.29 15.74
N ASP A 58 6.34 -11.00 14.69
CA ASP A 58 5.96 -10.37 13.42
C ASP A 58 4.69 -9.54 13.57
N ALA A 59 3.75 -9.99 14.40
CA ALA A 59 2.55 -9.24 14.72
C ALA A 59 2.84 -7.93 15.47
N ALA A 60 3.88 -7.90 16.31
CA ALA A 60 4.23 -6.73 17.11
C ALA A 60 5.06 -5.68 16.35
N ILE A 61 5.60 -6.02 15.17
CA ILE A 61 6.56 -5.18 14.44
C ILE A 61 6.05 -4.81 13.05
N ALA A 62 5.37 -5.72 12.36
CA ALA A 62 5.00 -5.57 10.96
C ALA A 62 3.49 -5.39 10.72
N PHE A 63 2.66 -5.41 11.76
CA PHE A 63 1.20 -5.37 11.67
C PHE A 63 0.56 -4.37 12.62
#